data_AF-G8JNH9-F1
#
_entry.id   AF-G8JNH9-F1
#
_cell.length_a   1.000
_cell.length_b   1.000
_cell.length_c   1.000
_cell.angle_alpha   90.00
_cell.angle_beta   90.00
_cell.angle_gamma   90.00
#
_symmetry.space_group_name_H-M   'P 1'
#
loop_
_entity.id
_entity.type
_entity.pdbx_description
1 polymer ?
#
loop_
_entity_poly.entity_id
_entity_poly.type
_entity_poly.pdbx_seq_one_letter_code
_entity_poly.pdbx_strand_id
1 'polypeptide(L)'
;MTYSPLGATFGLRSEKFLESFRDYHRYHNKLNLKLQKLNRRLQLTTKDTKKYSAKEKYSKISKEDYNGNRLFGLLVLLHAERNLAFVESLKLQAKQRGKWKKSEKKLLTTRLKRVCQTTAKLLEITEDEDKWHVKVELLVYNKLAVAEYLLSGKHTEKKNSELIAGELSLAFLALEYLNSIKLVSDDVIDMITSNYEYSLRQNSQKLSSKDLRHFINSQPEANLDDPLVKLLIENGYKRKSVDPDEEDDKSSEISWRSYTAQIRDPRVVQLLREAHSVKLTDISSYSNKLIKWEKALEAQKQFIKQSHDEGDYQEGEDDQILLTYLKYSSFFTTIERDNILFQQLWKQWLLSTSSNRIVKFKKLERIVHNLSTYLQEVMELPGVYSDDELMAQLILVKTYYNIYLDSGCLATLYQSSGKYLEALALYVNSLKQLDNAMKSVDVLDLKLPGDILTDAKVQEVREFITTGCQNIVALAEYSKSVQKQSSRYDPSLIERINRNFQIDYSDISLENLFPLRPQIKPVNAKPALFDLAYNYLSFNRVPAAKNQTQPKSTDINKEAPKKKSIFGLFSR
;
A
#
# COMPACT_ATOMS: atom_id res chain seq x y z
N MET A 1 -12.59 18.19 0.31
CA MET A 1 -11.60 18.02 1.40
C MET A 1 -11.41 19.35 2.07
N THR A 2 -11.73 19.44 3.36
CA THR A 2 -11.34 20.56 4.22
C THR A 2 -9.81 20.65 4.25
N TYR A 3 -9.26 21.84 4.07
CA TYR A 3 -7.82 22.06 4.11
C TYR A 3 -7.33 21.90 5.55
N SER A 4 -6.42 20.93 5.78
CA SER A 4 -5.77 20.66 7.07
C SER A 4 -4.24 20.72 6.88
N PRO A 5 -3.53 21.65 7.53
CA PRO A 5 -2.07 21.71 7.55
C PRO A 5 -1.39 20.43 8.06
N LEU A 6 -1.91 19.81 9.12
CA LEU A 6 -1.36 18.57 9.66
C LEU A 6 -1.63 17.39 8.71
N GLY A 7 -2.81 17.32 8.10
CA GLY A 7 -3.12 16.35 7.05
C GLY A 7 -2.20 16.51 5.82
N ALA A 8 -1.95 17.75 5.39
CA ALA A 8 -1.07 18.04 4.25
C ALA A 8 0.42 17.74 4.51
N THR A 9 0.81 17.51 5.77
CA THR A 9 2.18 17.20 6.20
C THR A 9 2.25 15.79 6.76
N PHE A 10 1.97 15.62 8.06
CA PHE A 10 1.99 14.34 8.76
C PHE A 10 0.98 13.33 8.21
N GLY A 11 -0.22 13.76 7.77
CA GLY A 11 -1.18 12.86 7.10
C GLY A 11 -0.62 12.22 5.84
N LEU A 12 0.05 13.00 4.99
CA LEU A 12 0.75 12.46 3.81
C LEU A 12 1.93 11.55 4.16
N ARG A 13 2.50 11.64 5.37
CA ARG A 13 3.53 10.71 5.83
C ARG A 13 2.89 9.39 6.26
N SER A 14 1.76 9.46 6.98
CA SER A 14 0.97 8.30 7.41
C SER A 14 0.45 7.51 6.21
N GLU A 15 -0.23 8.16 5.26
CA GLU A 15 -0.74 7.54 4.02
C GLU A 15 0.33 6.80 3.19
N LYS A 16 1.59 7.24 3.30
CA LYS A 16 2.71 6.71 2.50
C LYS A 16 3.58 5.72 3.26
N PHE A 17 3.31 5.48 4.54
CA PHE A 17 4.09 4.58 5.39
C PHE A 17 5.61 4.83 5.26
N LEU A 18 6.03 6.08 5.55
CA LEU A 18 7.44 6.46 5.44
C LEU A 18 8.25 5.90 6.63
N GLU A 19 8.91 4.77 6.43
CA GLU A 19 9.71 4.11 7.48
C GLU A 19 11.22 4.16 7.20
N SER A 20 11.63 4.01 5.94
CA SER A 20 13.04 3.87 5.60
C SER A 20 13.68 5.19 5.12
N PHE A 21 15.02 5.24 5.17
CA PHE A 21 15.80 6.33 4.56
C PHE A 21 15.41 6.56 3.08
N ARG A 22 15.20 5.50 2.32
CA ARG A 22 14.87 5.58 0.89
C ARG A 22 13.50 6.22 0.68
N ASP A 23 12.55 5.96 1.57
CA ASP A 23 11.19 6.48 1.48
C ASP A 23 11.18 7.98 1.79
N TYR A 24 11.84 8.41 2.87
CA TYR A 24 12.00 9.85 3.17
C TYR A 24 12.76 10.60 2.08
N HIS A 25 13.79 9.98 1.47
CA HIS A 25 14.50 10.59 0.35
C HIS A 25 13.60 10.76 -0.89
N ARG A 26 12.80 9.74 -1.23
CA ARG A 26 11.80 9.84 -2.32
C ARG A 26 10.73 10.88 -2.00
N TYR A 27 10.25 10.93 -0.77
CA TYR A 27 9.27 11.91 -0.31
C TYR A 27 9.82 13.34 -0.41
N HIS A 28 11.05 13.57 0.04
CA HIS A 28 11.75 14.84 -0.12
C HIS A 28 11.83 15.28 -1.59
N ASN A 29 12.17 14.37 -2.51
CA ASN A 29 12.20 14.67 -3.95
C ASN A 29 10.82 15.00 -4.51
N LYS A 30 9.77 14.28 -4.09
CA LYS A 30 8.38 14.60 -4.47
C LYS A 30 7.97 15.98 -3.97
N LEU A 31 8.34 16.36 -2.75
CA LEU A 31 8.10 17.70 -2.20
C LEU A 31 8.83 18.77 -3.00
N ASN A 32 10.10 18.53 -3.41
CA ASN A 32 10.82 19.46 -4.27
C ASN A 32 10.10 19.71 -5.60
N LEU A 33 9.61 18.66 -6.26
CA LEU A 33 8.84 18.79 -7.50
C LEU A 33 7.51 19.53 -7.26
N LYS A 34 6.81 19.25 -6.15
CA LYS A 34 5.57 19.95 -5.78
C LYS A 34 5.83 21.44 -5.54
N LEU A 35 6.90 21.78 -4.81
CA LEU A 35 7.33 23.16 -4.58
C LEU A 35 7.72 23.86 -5.89
N GLN A 36 8.40 23.20 -6.83
CA GLN A 36 8.70 23.79 -8.13
C GLN A 36 7.43 24.13 -8.92
N LYS A 37 6.44 23.22 -8.91
CA LYS A 37 5.13 23.47 -9.54
C LYS A 37 4.38 24.62 -8.87
N LEU A 38 4.37 24.68 -7.54
CA LEU A 38 3.74 25.77 -6.78
C LEU A 38 4.44 27.11 -7.04
N ASN A 39 5.76 27.15 -7.05
CA ASN A 39 6.52 28.37 -7.37
C ASN A 39 6.22 28.91 -8.77
N ARG A 40 6.03 28.03 -9.76
CA ARG A 40 5.60 28.44 -11.11
C ARG A 40 4.17 28.97 -11.10
N ARG A 41 3.25 28.26 -10.42
CA ARG A 41 1.83 28.65 -10.31
C ARG A 41 1.65 30.00 -9.62
N LEU A 42 2.44 30.28 -8.59
CA LEU A 42 2.43 31.53 -7.82
C LEU A 42 3.36 32.61 -8.41
N GLN A 43 3.96 32.36 -9.58
CA GLN A 43 4.84 33.31 -10.27
C GLN A 43 6.03 33.83 -9.43
N LEU A 44 6.53 32.97 -8.53
CA LEU A 44 7.69 33.22 -7.66
C LEU A 44 9.02 32.85 -8.35
N THR A 45 8.97 32.23 -9.52
CA THR A 45 10.17 31.87 -10.28
C THR A 45 10.83 33.10 -10.90
N THR A 46 12.04 33.44 -10.43
CA THR A 46 12.89 34.47 -11.02
C THR A 46 13.71 33.88 -12.18
N LYS A 47 13.49 34.37 -13.41
CA LYS A 47 14.27 33.94 -14.59
C LYS A 47 15.67 34.54 -14.61
N ASP A 48 15.81 35.78 -14.14
CA ASP A 48 17.10 36.47 -14.06
C ASP A 48 17.78 36.19 -12.73
N THR A 49 18.93 35.52 -12.78
CA THR A 49 19.73 35.11 -11.61
C THR A 49 20.72 36.17 -11.16
N LYS A 50 20.94 37.26 -11.93
CA LYS A 50 21.82 38.35 -11.51
C LYS A 50 21.19 39.10 -10.32
N LYS A 51 21.93 39.25 -9.21
CA LYS A 51 21.45 39.86 -7.96
C LYS A 51 20.16 39.19 -7.44
N TYR A 52 20.12 37.86 -7.45
CA TYR A 52 18.95 37.06 -7.04
C TYR A 52 18.34 37.50 -5.70
N SER A 53 19.16 37.76 -4.68
CA SER A 53 18.69 38.17 -3.35
C SER A 53 17.77 39.39 -3.34
N ALA A 54 17.93 40.32 -4.29
CA ALA A 54 17.08 41.51 -4.39
C ALA A 54 15.77 41.24 -5.16
N LYS A 55 15.82 40.26 -6.08
CA LYS A 55 14.77 39.93 -7.06
C LYS A 55 13.86 38.79 -6.62
N GLU A 56 14.33 37.95 -5.70
CA GLU A 56 13.55 36.84 -5.19
C GLU A 56 12.32 37.35 -4.44
N LYS A 57 11.19 36.69 -4.69
CA LYS A 57 9.87 37.10 -4.21
C LYS A 57 9.42 36.32 -2.98
N TYR A 58 10.10 35.23 -2.63
CA TYR A 58 9.69 34.33 -1.57
C TYR A 58 9.89 34.96 -0.18
N SER A 59 11.01 35.65 0.06
CA SER A 59 11.19 36.39 1.33
C SER A 59 10.20 37.51 1.52
N LYS A 60 9.66 38.06 0.42
CA LYS A 60 8.72 39.20 0.42
C LYS A 60 7.25 38.82 0.52
N ILE A 61 6.91 37.52 0.56
CA ILE A 61 5.52 37.07 0.76
C ILE A 61 4.96 37.72 2.02
N SER A 62 3.86 38.46 1.87
CA SER A 62 3.17 39.20 2.94
C SER A 62 1.87 38.51 3.39
N LYS A 63 1.19 39.12 4.37
CA LYS A 63 -0.16 38.72 4.80
C LYS A 63 -1.21 38.93 3.69
N GLU A 64 -1.08 40.01 2.91
CA GLU A 64 -2.02 40.29 1.82
C GLU A 64 -1.95 39.22 0.73
N ASP A 65 -0.75 38.72 0.41
CA ASP A 65 -0.57 37.61 -0.53
C ASP A 65 -1.30 36.35 -0.07
N TYR A 66 -1.21 36.04 1.23
CA TYR A 66 -1.89 34.88 1.81
C TYR A 66 -3.42 35.02 1.78
N ASN A 67 -3.94 36.19 2.17
CA ASN A 67 -5.37 36.47 2.15
C ASN A 67 -5.95 36.42 0.73
N GLY A 68 -5.18 36.88 -0.26
CA GLY A 68 -5.55 36.74 -1.68
C GLY A 68 -5.48 35.30 -2.19
N ASN A 69 -4.50 34.51 -1.73
CA ASN A 69 -4.36 33.11 -2.14
C ASN A 69 -3.70 32.24 -1.06
N ARG A 70 -4.52 31.41 -0.39
CA ARG A 70 -4.10 30.45 0.65
C ARG A 70 -2.98 29.48 0.21
N LEU A 71 -2.75 29.31 -1.09
CA LEU A 71 -1.63 28.52 -1.61
C LEU A 71 -0.25 29.08 -1.22
N PHE A 72 -0.12 30.36 -0.91
CA PHE A 72 1.12 30.92 -0.36
C PHE A 72 1.46 30.33 1.02
N GLY A 73 0.46 30.14 1.87
CA GLY A 73 0.63 29.47 3.17
C GLY A 73 1.04 28.00 2.99
N LEU A 74 0.37 27.29 2.07
CA LEU A 74 0.75 25.90 1.72
C LEU A 74 2.18 25.81 1.17
N LEU A 75 2.62 26.78 0.35
CA LEU A 75 3.99 26.82 -0.16
C LEU A 75 5.01 26.91 0.98
N VAL A 76 4.81 27.85 1.92
CA VAL A 76 5.70 28.06 3.07
C VAL A 76 5.69 26.83 4.00
N LEU A 77 4.52 26.25 4.27
CA LEU A 77 4.38 24.99 5.01
C LEU A 77 5.18 23.86 4.36
N LEU A 78 5.04 23.66 3.04
CA LEU A 78 5.77 22.60 2.33
C LEU A 78 7.28 22.85 2.27
N HIS A 79 7.74 24.10 2.37
CA HIS A 79 9.17 24.41 2.51
C HIS A 79 9.73 23.95 3.86
N ALA A 80 8.99 24.12 4.96
CA ALA A 80 9.33 23.57 6.26
C ALA A 80 9.33 22.03 6.21
N GLU A 81 8.26 21.44 5.67
CA GLU A 81 8.09 19.99 5.58
C GLU A 81 9.19 19.31 4.76
N ARG A 82 9.60 19.92 3.64
CA ARG A 82 10.73 19.44 2.85
C ARG A 82 12.02 19.35 3.68
N ASN A 83 12.30 20.35 4.50
CA ASN A 83 13.50 20.35 5.33
C ASN A 83 13.38 19.31 6.47
N LEU A 84 12.20 19.13 7.08
CA LEU A 84 11.96 18.08 8.08
C LEU A 84 12.12 16.68 7.48
N ALA A 85 11.54 16.40 6.31
CA ALA A 85 11.72 15.13 5.61
C ALA A 85 13.19 14.82 5.32
N PHE A 86 13.98 15.85 5.00
CA PHE A 86 15.42 15.69 4.82
C PHE A 86 16.15 15.41 6.14
N VAL A 87 15.76 16.08 7.23
CA VAL A 87 16.30 15.81 8.57
C VAL A 87 16.03 14.37 9.00
N GLU A 88 14.82 13.85 8.79
CA GLU A 88 14.49 12.45 9.08
C GLU A 88 15.33 11.47 8.26
N SER A 89 15.55 11.76 6.97
CA SER A 89 16.45 10.95 6.15
C SER A 89 17.87 10.91 6.74
N LEU A 90 18.39 12.04 7.23
CA LEU A 90 19.71 12.08 7.86
C LEU A 90 19.75 11.29 9.19
N LYS A 91 18.70 11.40 10.01
CA LYS A 91 18.57 10.64 11.27
C LYS A 91 18.56 9.13 11.02
N LEU A 92 17.74 8.65 10.08
CA LEU A 92 17.66 7.23 9.72
C LEU A 92 18.99 6.73 9.15
N GLN A 93 19.65 7.51 8.30
CA GLN A 93 20.94 7.15 7.75
C GLN A 93 22.03 7.07 8.83
N ALA A 94 22.02 7.97 9.83
CA ALA A 94 22.92 7.91 10.97
C ALA A 94 22.63 6.70 11.87
N LYS A 95 21.35 6.40 12.14
CA LYS A 95 20.93 5.20 12.89
C LYS A 95 21.42 3.92 12.20
N GLN A 96 21.25 3.79 10.88
CA GLN A 96 21.71 2.62 10.11
C GLN A 96 23.23 2.42 10.21
N ARG A 97 23.99 3.50 10.35
CA ARG A 97 25.46 3.44 10.49
C ARG A 97 25.94 3.34 11.93
N GLY A 98 25.05 3.49 12.92
CA GLY A 98 25.40 3.59 14.34
C GLY A 98 26.18 4.84 14.76
N LYS A 99 26.49 5.77 13.84
CA LYS A 99 27.23 7.00 14.13
C LYS A 99 26.90 8.16 13.20
N TRP A 100 27.01 9.36 13.74
CA TRP A 100 26.84 10.62 13.00
C TRP A 100 28.13 11.08 12.33
N LYS A 101 28.09 11.51 11.07
CA LYS A 101 29.20 12.28 10.48
C LYS A 101 29.12 13.74 10.92
N LYS A 102 30.28 14.38 11.12
CA LYS A 102 30.36 15.81 11.53
C LYS A 102 29.63 16.74 10.54
N SER A 103 29.79 16.51 9.23
CA SER A 103 29.13 17.28 8.17
C SER A 103 27.61 17.13 8.20
N GLU A 104 27.10 15.92 8.43
CA GLU A 104 25.66 15.63 8.51
C GLU A 104 25.04 16.23 9.77
N LYS A 105 25.72 16.17 10.92
CA LYS A 105 25.25 16.82 12.16
C LYS A 105 25.13 18.34 11.98
N LYS A 106 26.11 18.97 11.34
CA LYS A 106 26.07 20.41 10.99
C LYS A 106 24.93 20.72 10.03
N LEU A 107 24.72 19.87 9.02
CA LEU A 107 23.65 20.03 8.04
C LEU A 107 22.27 19.89 8.69
N LEU A 108 22.06 18.87 9.52
CA LEU A 108 20.83 18.65 10.29
C LEU A 108 20.48 19.89 11.12
N THR A 109 21.46 20.42 11.86
CA THR A 109 21.27 21.62 12.68
C THR A 109 20.86 22.84 11.84
N THR A 110 21.51 23.01 10.68
CA THR A 110 21.22 24.12 9.75
C THR A 110 19.82 23.99 9.16
N ARG A 111 19.38 22.76 8.87
CA ARG A 111 18.07 22.47 8.30
C ARG A 111 16.96 22.71 9.33
N LEU A 112 17.12 22.21 10.56
CA LEU A 112 16.17 22.46 11.63
C LEU A 112 16.04 23.95 11.98
N LYS A 113 17.16 24.69 12.04
CA LYS A 113 17.10 26.16 12.21
C LYS A 113 16.27 26.83 11.11
N ARG A 114 16.43 26.39 9.86
CA ARG A 114 15.63 26.88 8.73
C ARG A 114 14.16 26.48 8.85
N VAL A 115 13.84 25.31 9.40
CA VAL A 115 12.45 24.90 9.68
C VAL A 115 11.83 25.90 10.65
N CYS A 116 12.44 26.16 11.81
CA CYS A 116 11.91 27.11 12.79
C CYS A 116 11.73 28.52 12.20
N GLN A 117 12.67 29.00 11.39
CA GLN A 117 12.54 30.29 10.70
C GLN A 117 11.38 30.29 9.69
N THR A 118 11.17 29.17 8.99
CA THR A 118 10.10 29.04 7.99
C THR A 118 8.73 28.93 8.68
N THR A 119 8.63 28.22 9.80
CA THR A 119 7.39 28.08 10.57
C THR A 119 7.06 29.35 11.35
N ALA A 120 8.04 30.13 11.79
CA ALA A 120 7.81 31.47 12.36
C ALA A 120 7.24 32.41 11.30
N LYS A 121 7.88 32.48 10.11
CA LYS A 121 7.33 33.23 8.97
C LYS A 121 5.92 32.75 8.58
N LEU A 122 5.66 31.45 8.66
CA LEU A 122 4.33 30.90 8.37
C LEU A 122 3.27 31.44 9.34
N LEU A 123 3.58 31.54 10.64
CA LEU A 123 2.66 32.13 11.61
C LEU A 123 2.44 33.63 11.36
N GLU A 124 3.50 34.37 11.01
CA GLU A 124 3.39 35.80 10.68
C GLU A 124 2.46 36.05 9.48
N ILE A 125 2.54 35.24 8.42
CA ILE A 125 1.69 35.43 7.23
C ILE A 125 0.26 34.90 7.41
N THR A 126 0.02 34.04 8.43
CA THR A 126 -1.29 33.39 8.68
C THR A 126 -2.00 33.94 9.92
N GLU A 127 -1.54 35.06 10.45
CA GLU A 127 -2.11 35.68 11.65
C GLU A 127 -3.61 35.98 11.51
N ASP A 128 -4.02 36.41 10.31
CA ASP A 128 -5.39 36.81 9.96
C ASP A 128 -6.26 35.66 9.40
N GLU A 129 -5.86 34.38 9.53
CA GLU A 129 -6.68 33.26 9.03
C GLU A 129 -8.00 33.15 9.80
N ASP A 130 -9.11 33.24 9.06
CA ASP A 130 -10.49 33.17 9.59
C ASP A 130 -10.78 31.85 10.31
N LYS A 131 -10.19 30.74 9.83
CA LYS A 131 -10.46 29.40 10.36
C LYS A 131 -9.59 29.11 11.58
N TRP A 132 -10.20 29.20 12.77
CA TRP A 132 -9.53 28.91 14.04
C TRP A 132 -8.83 27.53 14.04
N HIS A 133 -9.46 26.49 13.50
CA HIS A 133 -8.89 25.14 13.50
C HIS A 133 -7.62 25.04 12.63
N VAL A 134 -7.56 25.76 11.51
CA VAL A 134 -6.36 25.83 10.66
C VAL A 134 -5.23 26.55 11.41
N LYS A 135 -5.56 27.63 12.13
CA LYS A 135 -4.61 28.38 12.96
C LYS A 135 -4.04 27.53 14.09
N VAL A 136 -4.88 26.75 14.78
CA VAL A 136 -4.47 25.77 15.80
C VAL A 136 -3.54 24.71 15.19
N GLU A 137 -3.88 24.12 14.04
CA GLU A 137 -3.02 23.15 13.36
C GLU A 137 -1.65 23.72 12.97
N LEU A 138 -1.58 24.98 12.52
CA LEU A 138 -0.32 25.66 12.21
C LEU A 138 0.52 25.94 13.45
N LEU A 139 -0.10 26.32 14.56
CA LEU A 139 0.57 26.50 15.85
C LEU A 139 1.11 25.16 16.37
N VAL A 140 0.33 24.09 16.31
CA VAL A 140 0.78 22.73 16.66
C VAL A 140 1.99 22.33 15.80
N TYR A 141 1.93 22.54 14.47
CA TYR A 141 3.05 22.27 13.58
C TYR A 141 4.31 23.07 13.94
N ASN A 142 4.15 24.34 14.34
CA ASN A 142 5.25 25.17 14.80
C ASN A 142 5.88 24.62 16.09
N LYS A 143 5.07 24.27 17.10
CA LYS A 143 5.54 23.69 18.37
C LYS A 143 6.32 22.38 18.15
N LEU A 144 5.81 21.50 17.30
CA LEU A 144 6.51 20.27 16.91
C LEU A 144 7.86 20.56 16.21
N ALA A 145 7.90 21.56 15.32
CA ALA A 145 9.14 21.97 14.65
C ALA A 145 10.17 22.56 15.62
N VAL A 146 9.73 23.33 16.61
CA VAL A 146 10.57 23.87 17.68
C VAL A 146 11.09 22.74 18.56
N ALA A 147 10.23 21.81 18.98
CA ALA A 147 10.61 20.64 19.76
C ALA A 147 11.68 19.80 19.04
N GLU A 148 11.53 19.58 17.73
CA GLU A 148 12.55 18.90 16.91
C GLU A 148 13.90 19.60 16.88
N TYR A 149 13.89 20.92 16.78
CA TYR A 149 15.12 21.72 16.84
C TYR A 149 15.78 21.65 18.21
N LEU A 150 15.01 21.66 19.30
CA LEU A 150 15.53 21.54 20.66
C LEU A 150 16.09 20.12 20.93
N LEU A 151 15.43 19.07 20.43
CA LEU A 151 15.86 17.68 20.59
C LEU A 151 17.16 17.36 19.82
N SER A 152 17.28 17.86 18.58
CA SER A 152 18.34 17.42 17.66
C SER A 152 19.31 18.53 17.21
N GLY A 153 19.11 19.79 17.63
CA GLY A 153 19.85 20.96 17.15
C GLY A 153 21.22 21.23 17.81
N LYS A 154 21.69 22.48 17.74
CA LYS A 154 23.06 22.87 18.17
C LYS A 154 23.29 22.78 19.69
N HIS A 155 22.21 22.83 20.47
CA HIS A 155 22.25 22.98 21.93
C HIS A 155 21.86 21.71 22.70
N THR A 156 22.04 20.52 22.13
CA THR A 156 21.71 19.24 22.80
C THR A 156 22.37 19.06 24.18
N GLU A 157 23.45 19.77 24.47
CA GLU A 157 24.19 19.69 25.74
C GLU A 157 23.59 20.56 26.85
N LYS A 158 22.82 21.59 26.51
CA LYS A 158 21.98 22.36 27.45
C LYS A 158 20.53 21.97 27.20
N LYS A 159 20.13 20.78 27.63
CA LYS A 159 18.74 20.33 27.46
C LYS A 159 17.82 21.21 28.29
N ASN A 160 17.13 22.13 27.65
CA ASN A 160 15.97 22.81 28.24
C ASN A 160 14.80 21.81 28.24
N SER A 161 14.90 20.74 29.03
CA SER A 161 13.93 19.64 29.08
C SER A 161 12.52 20.14 29.38
N GLU A 162 12.41 21.16 30.23
CA GLU A 162 11.15 21.83 30.56
C GLU A 162 10.49 22.48 29.34
N LEU A 163 11.24 23.22 28.52
CA LEU A 163 10.71 23.83 27.29
C LEU A 163 10.27 22.77 26.28
N ILE A 164 11.04 21.68 26.13
CA ILE A 164 10.66 20.57 25.23
C ILE A 164 9.37 19.91 25.72
N ALA A 165 9.27 19.63 27.02
CA ALA A 165 8.09 19.03 27.61
C ALA A 165 6.87 19.97 27.52
N GLY A 166 7.05 21.27 27.72
CA GLY A 166 6.00 22.29 27.56
C GLY A 166 5.48 22.38 26.13
N GLU A 167 6.36 22.50 25.14
CA GLU A 167 5.94 22.60 23.73
C GLU A 167 5.23 21.33 23.24
N LEU A 168 5.75 20.14 23.60
CA LEU A 168 5.15 18.86 23.21
C LEU A 168 3.82 18.59 23.93
N SER A 169 3.70 18.94 25.21
CA SER A 169 2.46 18.75 25.97
C SER A 169 1.34 19.66 25.46
N LEU A 170 1.63 20.93 25.15
CA LEU A 170 0.68 21.85 24.52
C LEU A 170 0.24 21.36 23.15
N ALA A 171 1.17 20.82 22.34
CA ALA A 171 0.84 20.21 21.06
C ALA A 171 -0.08 18.98 21.24
N PHE A 172 0.19 18.11 22.22
CA PHE A 172 -0.62 16.92 22.48
C PHE A 172 -2.03 17.28 22.97
N LEU A 173 -2.13 18.25 23.88
CA LEU A 173 -3.42 18.76 24.36
C LEU A 173 -4.29 19.30 23.21
N ALA A 174 -3.68 20.08 22.31
CA ALA A 174 -4.38 20.60 21.14
C ALA A 174 -4.84 19.47 20.20
N LEU A 175 -4.01 18.44 19.99
CA LEU A 175 -4.37 17.28 19.17
C LEU A 175 -5.52 16.46 19.78
N GLU A 176 -5.48 16.20 21.10
CA GLU A 176 -6.57 15.52 21.80
C GLU A 176 -7.90 16.27 21.66
N TYR A 177 -7.86 17.61 21.76
CA TYR A 177 -9.04 18.44 21.59
C TYR A 177 -9.55 18.44 20.14
N LEU A 178 -8.65 18.62 19.16
CA LEU A 178 -9.01 18.54 17.74
C LEU A 178 -9.60 17.18 17.37
N ASN A 179 -9.16 16.10 18.02
CA ASN A 179 -9.74 14.78 17.86
C ASN A 179 -11.17 14.71 18.41
N SER A 180 -11.40 15.27 19.60
CA SER A 180 -12.74 15.28 20.21
C SER A 180 -13.80 15.95 19.32
N ILE A 181 -13.39 16.90 18.47
CA ILE A 181 -14.24 17.60 17.50
C ILE A 181 -14.20 16.96 16.11
N LYS A 182 -13.39 15.90 15.90
CA LYS A 182 -13.21 15.18 14.62
C LYS A 182 -12.69 16.07 13.48
N LEU A 183 -11.86 17.06 13.79
CA LEU A 183 -11.27 17.95 12.79
C LEU A 183 -9.97 17.41 12.17
N VAL A 184 -9.26 16.56 12.91
CA VAL A 184 -8.03 15.87 12.48
C VAL A 184 -8.28 14.37 12.59
N SER A 185 -7.80 13.59 11.62
CA SER A 185 -7.96 12.13 11.59
C SER A 185 -7.11 11.44 12.66
N ASP A 186 -7.63 10.37 13.26
CA ASP A 186 -6.92 9.55 14.26
C ASP A 186 -5.53 9.11 13.78
N ASP A 187 -5.40 8.69 12.53
CA ASP A 187 -4.12 8.27 11.93
C ASP A 187 -3.01 9.33 12.01
N VAL A 188 -3.36 10.62 11.90
CA VAL A 188 -2.39 11.72 11.96
C VAL A 188 -1.94 11.93 13.40
N ILE A 189 -2.88 11.83 14.33
CA ILE A 189 -2.63 12.02 15.76
C ILE A 189 -1.77 10.87 16.27
N ASP A 190 -2.14 9.63 15.98
CA ASP A 190 -1.37 8.43 16.35
C ASP A 190 0.06 8.47 15.80
N MET A 191 0.24 8.97 14.58
CA MET A 191 1.58 9.16 14.01
C MET A 191 2.38 10.23 14.76
N ILE A 192 1.78 11.36 15.13
CA ILE A 192 2.47 12.42 15.87
C ILE A 192 2.78 11.96 17.30
N THR A 193 1.81 11.37 17.99
CA THR A 193 1.97 10.89 19.36
C THR A 193 3.04 9.81 19.42
N SER A 194 3.01 8.78 18.56
CA SER A 194 4.05 7.75 18.54
C SER A 194 5.47 8.28 18.28
N ASN A 195 5.62 9.32 17.45
CA ASN A 195 6.92 9.93 17.16
C ASN A 195 7.49 10.74 18.33
N TYR A 196 6.63 11.42 19.10
CA TYR A 196 7.07 12.37 20.13
C TYR A 196 6.83 11.92 21.57
N GLU A 197 6.02 10.89 21.82
CA GLU A 197 5.64 10.45 23.17
C GLU A 197 6.86 10.01 23.98
N TYR A 198 7.76 9.23 23.39
CA TYR A 198 9.01 8.86 24.05
C TYR A 198 9.83 10.10 24.46
N SER A 199 9.89 11.10 23.58
CA SER A 199 10.61 12.34 23.85
C SER A 199 9.93 13.14 24.96
N LEU A 200 8.59 13.18 24.99
CA LEU A 200 7.83 13.82 26.06
C LEU A 200 8.06 13.13 27.40
N ARG A 201 7.96 11.79 27.46
CA ARG A 201 8.22 11.00 28.68
C ARG A 201 9.64 11.21 29.20
N GLN A 202 10.63 11.20 28.30
CA GLN A 202 12.03 11.40 28.66
C GLN A 202 12.30 12.80 29.25
N ASN A 203 11.71 13.85 28.68
CA ASN A 203 11.98 15.22 29.10
C ASN A 203 11.11 15.68 30.27
N SER A 204 9.89 15.13 30.44
CA SER A 204 9.01 15.40 31.60
C SER A 204 9.34 14.55 32.83
N GLN A 205 10.15 13.49 32.67
CA GLN A 205 10.45 12.50 33.70
C GLN A 205 9.18 11.80 34.27
N LYS A 206 8.08 11.78 33.51
CA LYS A 206 6.84 11.07 33.86
C LYS A 206 6.77 9.75 33.09
N LEU A 207 6.86 8.63 33.80
CA LEU A 207 6.92 7.30 33.19
C LEU A 207 5.54 6.64 33.05
N SER A 208 4.62 6.93 33.99
CA SER A 208 3.25 6.41 33.99
C SER A 208 2.36 7.17 32.98
N SER A 209 1.47 6.45 32.31
CA SER A 209 0.48 7.04 31.40
C SER A 209 -0.49 7.98 32.12
N LYS A 210 -0.84 7.66 33.38
CA LYS A 210 -1.68 8.52 34.23
C LYS A 210 -0.98 9.84 34.55
N ASP A 211 0.29 9.78 34.97
CA ASP A 211 1.09 10.97 35.29
C ASP A 211 1.34 11.86 34.06
N LEU A 212 1.52 11.24 32.90
CA LEU A 212 1.72 11.95 31.64
C LEU A 212 0.46 12.73 31.24
N ARG A 213 -0.72 12.11 31.35
CA ARG A 213 -2.02 12.77 31.10
C ARG A 213 -2.27 13.91 32.08
N HIS A 214 -1.98 13.68 33.37
CA HIS A 214 -2.07 14.73 34.39
C HIS A 214 -1.13 15.90 34.06
N PHE A 215 0.11 15.60 33.67
CA PHE A 215 1.07 16.62 33.26
C PHE A 215 0.54 17.43 32.07
N ILE A 216 0.08 16.77 31.00
CA ILE A 216 -0.48 17.45 29.82
C ILE A 216 -1.67 18.36 30.21
N ASN A 217 -2.58 17.88 31.06
CA ASN A 217 -3.74 18.64 31.50
C ASN A 217 -3.41 19.81 32.43
N SER A 218 -2.25 19.81 33.09
CA SER A 218 -1.78 20.90 33.96
C SER A 218 -1.10 22.06 33.21
N GLN A 219 -0.60 21.81 31.99
CA GLN A 219 0.13 22.79 31.19
C GLN A 219 -0.64 24.02 30.69
N PRO A 220 -1.96 23.98 30.41
CA PRO A 220 -2.69 25.20 30.03
C PRO A 220 -2.77 26.23 31.15
N GLU A 221 -2.66 25.85 32.44
CA GLU A 221 -2.61 26.79 33.57
C GLU A 221 -1.27 27.53 33.65
N ALA A 222 -0.18 26.82 33.40
CA ALA A 222 1.16 27.39 33.43
C ALA A 222 1.43 28.33 32.25
N ASN A 223 0.72 28.16 31.13
CA ASN A 223 0.97 28.84 29.85
C ASN A 223 -0.28 29.55 29.30
N LEU A 224 -1.03 30.25 30.15
CA LEU A 224 -2.23 31.02 29.74
C LEU A 224 -1.94 32.07 28.66
N ASP A 225 -0.71 32.57 28.59
CA ASP A 225 -0.33 33.58 27.60
C ASP A 225 -0.09 33.04 26.19
N ASP A 226 0.06 31.72 26.03
CA ASP A 226 0.37 31.11 24.75
C ASP A 226 -0.78 31.25 23.74
N PRO A 227 -0.52 31.70 22.49
CA PRO A 227 -1.54 31.86 21.47
C PRO A 227 -2.37 30.59 21.19
N LEU A 228 -1.78 29.40 21.37
CA LEU A 228 -2.48 28.13 21.18
C LEU A 228 -3.53 27.90 22.27
N VAL A 229 -3.18 28.15 23.54
CA VAL A 229 -4.07 27.93 24.69
C VAL A 229 -5.25 28.90 24.65
N LYS A 230 -4.99 30.17 24.33
CA LYS A 230 -6.04 31.20 24.15
C LYS A 230 -7.09 30.77 23.12
N LEU A 231 -6.63 30.33 21.94
CA LEU A 231 -7.53 29.86 20.88
C LEU A 231 -8.32 28.59 21.26
N LEU A 232 -7.72 27.68 22.03
CA LEU A 232 -8.42 26.47 22.48
C LEU A 232 -9.54 26.80 23.48
N ILE A 233 -9.27 27.69 24.45
CA ILE A 233 -10.25 28.12 25.46
C ILE A 233 -11.42 28.86 24.78
N GLU A 234 -11.13 29.79 23.88
CA GLU A 234 -12.15 30.54 23.12
C GLU A 234 -13.10 29.64 22.33
N ASN A 235 -12.62 28.49 21.86
CA ASN A 235 -13.40 27.56 21.02
C ASN A 235 -14.05 26.41 21.81
N GLY A 236 -14.03 26.46 23.14
CA GLY A 236 -14.81 25.54 23.99
C GLY A 236 -14.00 24.39 24.60
N TYR A 237 -12.67 24.52 24.73
CA TYR A 237 -11.88 23.60 25.54
C TYR A 237 -12.29 23.70 27.01
N LYS A 238 -12.93 22.64 27.53
CA LYS A 238 -13.27 22.52 28.95
C LYS A 238 -12.24 21.66 29.65
N ARG A 239 -11.72 22.18 30.77
CA ARG A 239 -10.82 21.48 31.69
C ARG A 239 -11.42 20.12 32.07
N LYS A 240 -10.65 19.04 31.90
CA LYS A 240 -10.94 17.76 32.56
C LYS A 240 -10.29 17.79 33.95
N SER A 241 -11.08 17.94 35.01
CA SER A 241 -10.62 17.54 36.34
C SER A 241 -10.42 16.03 36.31
N VAL A 242 -9.22 15.58 36.67
CA VAL A 242 -8.96 14.15 36.88
C VAL A 242 -9.25 13.90 38.34
N ASP A 243 -10.50 13.56 38.66
CA ASP A 243 -10.79 12.90 39.93
C ASP A 243 -10.27 11.45 39.83
N PRO A 244 -9.54 10.92 40.84
CA PRO A 244 -8.84 9.65 40.71
C PRO A 244 -9.72 8.39 40.67
N ASP A 245 -11.03 8.49 40.90
CA ASP A 245 -11.81 7.37 41.48
C ASP A 245 -13.04 6.89 40.69
N GLU A 246 -13.12 7.07 39.37
CA GLU A 246 -14.22 6.50 38.57
C GLU A 246 -13.71 5.62 37.43
N GLU A 247 -13.28 4.39 37.75
CA GLU A 247 -13.44 3.18 36.91
C GLU A 247 -12.96 1.89 37.65
N ASP A 248 -13.13 1.84 38.97
CA ASP A 248 -12.96 0.62 39.78
C ASP A 248 -14.29 -0.14 39.87
N ASP A 249 -14.72 -0.77 38.77
CA ASP A 249 -15.69 -1.86 38.87
C ASP A 249 -15.07 -3.15 38.36
N LYS A 250 -14.98 -4.14 39.25
CA LYS A 250 -14.33 -5.44 39.10
C LYS A 250 -15.13 -6.32 38.14
N SER A 251 -14.48 -6.81 37.10
CA SER A 251 -14.91 -8.02 36.38
C SER A 251 -13.70 -8.95 36.32
N SER A 252 -13.47 -9.69 37.41
CA SER A 252 -12.40 -10.68 37.54
C SER A 252 -12.77 -12.04 36.93
N GLU A 253 -13.84 -12.12 36.13
CA GLU A 253 -14.35 -13.38 35.56
C GLU A 253 -14.63 -13.20 34.06
N ILE A 254 -14.27 -14.21 33.27
CA ILE A 254 -14.57 -14.30 31.83
C ILE A 254 -15.41 -15.54 31.59
N SER A 255 -16.52 -15.37 30.86
CA SER A 255 -17.31 -16.46 30.30
C SER A 255 -16.94 -16.66 28.83
N TRP A 256 -16.47 -17.85 28.47
CA TRP A 256 -16.20 -18.27 27.10
C TRP A 256 -16.88 -19.61 26.80
N ARG A 257 -17.97 -19.53 26.03
CA ARG A 257 -18.86 -20.67 25.74
C ARG A 257 -19.36 -21.34 27.02
N SER A 258 -19.11 -22.64 27.20
CA SER A 258 -19.46 -23.39 28.42
C SER A 258 -18.46 -23.23 29.57
N TYR A 259 -17.37 -22.50 29.35
CA TYR A 259 -16.31 -22.31 30.34
C TYR A 259 -16.43 -20.94 31.02
N THR A 260 -16.17 -20.91 32.32
CA THR A 260 -16.00 -19.69 33.11
C THR A 260 -14.63 -19.77 33.77
N ALA A 261 -13.88 -18.67 33.75
CA ALA A 261 -12.54 -18.62 34.31
C ALA A 261 -12.33 -17.34 35.10
N GLN A 262 -11.74 -17.47 36.28
CA GLN A 262 -11.38 -16.34 37.13
C GLN A 262 -9.98 -15.83 36.78
N ILE A 263 -9.85 -14.53 36.56
CA ILE A 263 -8.59 -13.87 36.27
C ILE A 263 -7.92 -13.52 37.60
N ARG A 264 -6.80 -14.18 37.90
CA ARG A 264 -6.03 -13.97 39.14
C ARG A 264 -5.10 -12.76 39.04
N ASP A 265 -4.54 -12.47 37.87
CA ASP A 265 -3.63 -11.34 37.67
C ASP A 265 -4.39 -10.04 37.31
N PRO A 266 -4.33 -8.98 38.15
CA PRO A 266 -4.94 -7.69 37.85
C PRO A 266 -4.38 -7.01 36.59
N ARG A 267 -3.14 -7.31 36.20
CA ARG A 267 -2.54 -6.76 34.96
C ARG A 267 -3.21 -7.34 33.72
N VAL A 268 -3.54 -8.63 33.75
CA VAL A 268 -4.26 -9.30 32.66
C VAL A 268 -5.68 -8.73 32.55
N VAL A 269 -6.36 -8.47 33.67
CA VAL A 269 -7.67 -7.79 33.67
C VAL A 269 -7.62 -6.44 32.96
N GLN A 270 -6.61 -5.62 33.27
CA GLN A 270 -6.46 -4.31 32.64
C GLN A 270 -6.20 -4.43 31.13
N LEU A 271 -5.27 -5.29 30.72
CA LEU A 271 -4.93 -5.48 29.30
C LEU A 271 -6.12 -6.03 28.49
N LEU A 272 -6.93 -6.88 29.11
CA LEU A 272 -8.15 -7.42 28.50
C LEU A 272 -9.19 -6.31 28.26
N ARG A 273 -9.41 -5.42 29.24
CA ARG A 273 -10.28 -4.24 29.07
C ARG A 273 -9.76 -3.33 27.98
N GLU A 274 -8.45 -3.09 27.96
CA GLU A 274 -7.82 -2.30 26.92
C GLU A 274 -8.00 -2.94 25.53
N ALA A 275 -7.99 -4.27 25.42
CA ALA A 275 -8.23 -4.98 24.16
C ALA A 275 -9.70 -4.92 23.72
N HIS A 276 -10.65 -5.10 24.65
CA HIS A 276 -12.08 -5.04 24.36
C HIS A 276 -12.58 -3.63 24.03
N SER A 277 -11.98 -2.59 24.61
CA SER A 277 -12.33 -1.18 24.35
C SER A 277 -11.92 -0.67 22.97
N VAL A 278 -11.07 -1.39 22.24
CA VAL A 278 -10.69 -1.00 20.86
C VAL A 278 -11.89 -1.16 19.93
N LYS A 279 -12.41 -0.04 19.42
CA LYS A 279 -13.43 -0.02 18.38
C LYS A 279 -12.81 -0.43 17.04
N LEU A 280 -13.42 -1.39 16.38
CA LEU A 280 -12.98 -1.94 15.10
C LEU A 280 -13.60 -1.15 13.94
N THR A 281 -12.95 -0.07 13.50
CA THR A 281 -13.40 0.76 12.37
C THR A 281 -12.51 0.59 11.14
N ASP A 282 -11.19 0.53 11.35
CA ASP A 282 -10.19 0.47 10.28
C ASP A 282 -9.24 -0.72 10.43
N ILE A 283 -8.57 -1.13 9.34
CA ILE A 283 -7.59 -2.23 9.36
C ILE A 283 -6.47 -1.98 10.38
N SER A 284 -6.09 -0.71 10.60
CA SER A 284 -5.11 -0.31 11.63
C SER A 284 -5.57 -0.62 13.06
N SER A 285 -6.88 -0.46 13.33
CA SER A 285 -7.47 -0.75 14.64
C SER A 285 -7.36 -2.24 15.02
N TYR A 286 -7.41 -3.15 14.03
CA TYR A 286 -7.16 -4.57 14.24
C TYR A 286 -5.72 -4.84 14.70
N SER A 287 -4.72 -4.17 14.10
CA SER A 287 -3.32 -4.30 14.54
C SER A 287 -3.14 -3.82 15.98
N ASN A 288 -3.77 -2.69 16.35
CA ASN A 288 -3.74 -2.18 17.72
C ASN A 288 -4.40 -3.16 18.71
N LYS A 289 -5.52 -3.78 18.32
CA LYS A 289 -6.21 -4.80 19.13
C LYS A 289 -5.37 -6.08 19.28
N LEU A 290 -4.71 -6.54 18.20
CA LEU A 290 -3.82 -7.70 18.22
C LEU A 290 -2.62 -7.51 19.14
N ILE A 291 -1.97 -6.34 19.09
CA ILE A 291 -0.85 -6.03 20.01
C ILE A 291 -1.29 -6.11 21.48
N LYS A 292 -2.53 -5.69 21.78
CA LYS A 292 -3.08 -5.78 23.14
C LYS A 292 -3.38 -7.23 23.54
N TRP A 293 -3.91 -8.04 22.63
CA TRP A 293 -4.08 -9.48 22.85
C TRP A 293 -2.74 -10.20 23.08
N GLU A 294 -1.72 -9.88 22.29
CA GLU A 294 -0.37 -10.44 22.45
C GLU A 294 0.23 -10.07 23.82
N LYS A 295 0.09 -8.81 24.25
CA LYS A 295 0.54 -8.37 25.58
C LYS A 295 -0.21 -9.08 26.71
N ALA A 296 -1.53 -9.26 26.58
CA ALA A 296 -2.33 -9.98 27.57
C ALA A 296 -1.91 -11.47 27.65
N LEU A 297 -1.65 -12.08 26.49
CA LEU A 297 -1.20 -13.46 26.38
C LEU A 297 0.21 -13.66 26.96
N GLU A 298 1.12 -12.72 26.70
CA GLU A 298 2.46 -12.74 27.29
C GLU A 298 2.42 -12.54 28.81
N ALA A 299 1.59 -11.61 29.31
CA ALA A 299 1.39 -11.40 30.74
C ALA A 299 0.88 -12.67 31.44
N GLN A 300 -0.14 -13.34 30.88
CA GLN A 300 -0.67 -14.58 31.43
C GLN A 300 0.38 -15.72 31.40
N LYS A 301 1.17 -15.83 30.33
CA LYS A 301 2.28 -16.80 30.27
C LYS A 301 3.36 -16.51 31.29
N GLN A 302 3.67 -15.24 31.54
CA GLN A 302 4.65 -14.83 32.54
C GLN A 302 4.14 -15.12 33.96
N PHE A 303 2.86 -14.87 34.22
CA PHE A 303 2.21 -15.22 35.48
C PHE A 303 2.30 -16.72 35.76
N ILE A 304 1.89 -17.56 34.80
CA ILE A 304 2.01 -19.03 34.90
C ILE A 304 3.44 -19.47 35.23
N LYS A 305 4.44 -18.90 34.54
CA LYS A 305 5.86 -19.24 34.79
C LYS A 305 6.33 -18.82 36.17
N GLN A 306 5.98 -17.61 36.63
CA GLN A 306 6.38 -17.11 37.95
C GLN A 306 5.76 -17.95 39.06
N SER A 307 4.48 -18.30 38.94
CA SER A 307 3.80 -19.15 39.91
C SER A 307 4.37 -20.58 39.94
N HIS A 308 4.82 -21.12 38.79
CA HIS A 308 5.58 -22.38 38.72
C HIS A 308 6.93 -22.31 39.46
N ASP A 309 7.68 -21.22 39.29
CA ASP A 309 8.99 -21.06 39.91
C ASP A 309 8.91 -20.87 41.44
N GLU A 310 7.81 -20.31 41.94
CA GLU A 310 7.56 -20.07 43.38
C GLU A 310 7.10 -21.32 44.16
N GLY A 311 6.88 -22.46 43.49
CA GLY A 311 6.55 -23.74 44.12
C GLY A 311 5.10 -23.89 44.60
N ASP A 312 4.28 -22.85 44.46
CA ASP A 312 2.84 -22.82 44.80
C ASP A 312 1.92 -23.26 43.64
N TYR A 313 2.48 -23.80 42.56
CA TYR A 313 1.71 -24.07 41.35
C TYR A 313 0.92 -25.38 41.38
N GLN A 314 -0.37 -25.25 41.65
CA GLN A 314 -1.37 -26.16 41.11
C GLN A 314 -1.88 -25.55 39.81
N GLU A 315 -1.66 -26.24 38.67
CA GLU A 315 -2.17 -25.79 37.37
C GLU A 315 -3.69 -25.66 37.46
N GLY A 316 -4.17 -24.42 37.62
CA GLY A 316 -5.59 -24.14 37.72
C GLY A 316 -6.24 -24.30 36.36
N GLU A 317 -7.36 -25.02 36.30
CA GLU A 317 -8.18 -25.13 35.08
C GLU A 317 -8.49 -23.73 34.50
N ASP A 318 -8.72 -22.75 35.38
CA ASP A 318 -8.94 -21.33 35.03
C ASP A 318 -7.80 -20.71 34.18
N ASP A 319 -6.53 -20.99 34.53
CA ASP A 319 -5.37 -20.39 33.87
C ASP A 319 -5.18 -20.95 32.46
N GLN A 320 -5.49 -22.25 32.28
CA GLN A 320 -5.51 -22.89 30.98
C GLN A 320 -6.67 -22.36 30.13
N ILE A 321 -7.89 -22.30 30.68
CA ILE A 321 -9.08 -21.76 30.00
C ILE A 321 -8.81 -20.32 29.53
N LEU A 322 -8.24 -19.48 30.40
CA LEU A 322 -7.89 -18.10 30.07
C LEU A 322 -6.85 -18.02 28.95
N LEU A 323 -5.82 -18.86 28.98
CA LEU A 323 -4.81 -18.92 27.91
C LEU A 323 -5.45 -19.32 26.57
N THR A 324 -6.38 -20.27 26.59
CA THR A 324 -7.09 -20.69 25.37
C THR A 324 -8.00 -19.59 24.84
N TYR A 325 -8.74 -18.91 25.72
CA TYR A 325 -9.57 -17.77 25.36
C TYR A 325 -8.76 -16.63 24.71
N LEU A 326 -7.60 -16.29 25.28
CA LEU A 326 -6.71 -15.26 24.73
C LEU A 326 -6.19 -15.64 23.33
N LYS A 327 -5.76 -16.91 23.16
CA LYS A 327 -5.35 -17.43 21.85
C LYS A 327 -6.50 -17.40 20.84
N TYR A 328 -7.68 -17.90 21.23
CA TYR A 328 -8.88 -17.89 20.42
C TYR A 328 -9.23 -16.46 19.94
N SER A 329 -9.27 -15.50 20.88
CA SER A 329 -9.59 -14.10 20.58
C SER A 329 -8.53 -13.45 19.67
N SER A 330 -7.25 -13.77 19.85
CA SER A 330 -6.16 -13.30 18.99
C SER A 330 -6.28 -13.87 17.57
N PHE A 331 -6.54 -15.16 17.42
CA PHE A 331 -6.71 -15.78 16.10
C PHE A 331 -7.96 -15.25 15.40
N PHE A 332 -9.10 -15.14 16.09
CA PHE A 332 -10.32 -14.60 15.47
C PHE A 332 -10.19 -13.14 15.07
N THR A 333 -9.54 -12.29 15.86
CA THR A 333 -9.26 -10.91 15.44
C THR A 333 -8.34 -10.84 14.20
N THR A 334 -7.42 -11.80 14.05
CA THR A 334 -6.60 -11.94 12.83
C THR A 334 -7.44 -12.40 11.63
N ILE A 335 -8.30 -13.40 11.83
CA ILE A 335 -9.21 -13.92 10.80
C ILE A 335 -10.18 -12.83 10.33
N GLU A 336 -10.76 -12.04 11.24
CA GLU A 336 -11.64 -10.92 10.91
C GLU A 336 -10.93 -9.87 10.04
N ARG A 337 -9.70 -9.49 10.41
CA ARG A 337 -8.87 -8.57 9.62
C ARG A 337 -8.61 -9.13 8.22
N ASP A 338 -8.19 -10.39 8.14
CA ASP A 338 -7.84 -11.02 6.87
C ASP A 338 -9.07 -11.31 6.00
N ASN A 339 -10.26 -11.50 6.59
CA ASN A 339 -11.55 -11.57 5.88
C ASN A 339 -11.88 -10.24 5.18
N ILE A 340 -11.68 -9.10 5.85
CA ILE A 340 -11.87 -7.77 5.22
C ILE A 340 -10.91 -7.61 4.03
N LEU A 341 -9.64 -7.98 4.21
CA LEU A 341 -8.64 -7.95 3.14
C LEU A 341 -9.01 -8.88 1.98
N PHE A 342 -9.49 -10.10 2.29
CA PHE A 342 -9.98 -11.05 1.31
C PHE A 342 -11.14 -10.46 0.49
N GLN A 343 -12.15 -9.88 1.13
CA GLN A 343 -13.28 -9.24 0.44
C GLN A 343 -12.83 -8.09 -0.47
N GLN A 344 -11.87 -7.28 -0.03
CA GLN A 344 -11.30 -6.21 -0.86
C GLN A 344 -10.55 -6.76 -2.08
N LEU A 345 -9.72 -7.80 -1.89
CA LEU A 345 -9.01 -8.46 -2.99
C LEU A 345 -9.99 -9.16 -3.95
N TRP A 346 -11.04 -9.77 -3.43
CA TRP A 346 -12.09 -10.42 -4.22
C TRP A 346 -12.83 -9.41 -5.11
N LYS A 347 -13.22 -8.25 -4.58
CA LYS A 347 -13.76 -7.15 -5.40
C LYS A 347 -12.78 -6.71 -6.49
N GLN A 348 -11.50 -6.58 -6.15
CA GLN A 348 -10.46 -6.24 -7.14
C GLN A 348 -10.24 -7.36 -8.18
N TRP A 349 -10.47 -8.62 -7.83
CA TRP A 349 -10.41 -9.75 -8.74
C TRP A 349 -11.53 -9.69 -9.78
N LEU A 350 -12.77 -9.45 -9.35
CA LEU A 350 -13.91 -9.28 -10.24
C LEU A 350 -13.71 -8.13 -11.25
N LEU A 351 -13.08 -7.03 -10.81
CA LEU A 351 -12.76 -5.86 -11.65
C LEU A 351 -11.49 -6.03 -12.52
N SER A 352 -10.84 -7.19 -12.53
CA SER A 352 -9.51 -7.35 -13.12
C SER A 352 -9.49 -7.68 -14.61
N THR A 353 -8.64 -6.97 -15.36
CA THR A 353 -8.27 -7.27 -16.76
C THR A 353 -7.21 -8.38 -16.84
N SER A 354 -7.19 -9.10 -17.96
CA SER A 354 -6.41 -10.33 -18.22
C SER A 354 -4.93 -10.26 -17.87
N SER A 355 -4.27 -9.11 -18.06
CA SER A 355 -2.82 -8.95 -17.83
C SER A 355 -2.39 -8.95 -16.36
N ASN A 356 -3.29 -8.65 -15.42
CA ASN A 356 -2.98 -8.55 -13.98
C ASN A 356 -3.63 -9.67 -13.13
N ARG A 357 -4.36 -10.61 -13.76
CA ARG A 357 -5.08 -11.67 -13.03
C ARG A 357 -4.14 -12.57 -12.24
N ILE A 358 -3.07 -13.09 -12.85
CA ILE A 358 -2.15 -14.02 -12.17
C ILE A 358 -1.54 -13.42 -10.90
N VAL A 359 -1.18 -12.13 -10.92
CA VAL A 359 -0.63 -11.46 -9.72
C VAL A 359 -1.68 -11.32 -8.63
N LYS A 360 -2.93 -11.01 -8.99
CA LYS A 360 -4.05 -10.93 -8.04
C LYS A 360 -4.42 -12.30 -7.48
N PHE A 361 -4.39 -13.35 -8.30
CA PHE A 361 -4.57 -14.74 -7.87
C PHE A 361 -3.56 -15.11 -6.78
N LYS A 362 -2.26 -14.90 -7.01
CA LYS A 362 -1.22 -15.20 -6.02
C LYS A 362 -1.41 -14.45 -4.69
N LYS A 363 -1.98 -13.24 -4.74
CA LYS A 363 -2.30 -12.48 -3.51
C LYS A 363 -3.49 -13.11 -2.78
N LEU A 364 -4.54 -13.49 -3.50
CA LEU A 364 -5.70 -14.19 -2.93
C LEU A 364 -5.29 -15.56 -2.35
N GLU A 365 -4.48 -16.32 -3.08
CA GLU A 365 -3.92 -17.61 -2.64
C GLU A 365 -3.16 -17.47 -1.32
N ARG A 366 -2.29 -16.46 -1.21
CA ARG A 366 -1.59 -16.20 0.04
C ARG A 366 -2.53 -15.88 1.20
N ILE A 367 -3.54 -15.04 0.99
CA ILE A 367 -4.50 -14.69 2.06
C ILE A 367 -5.36 -15.89 2.46
N VAL A 368 -5.86 -16.67 1.49
CA VAL A 368 -6.67 -17.87 1.75
C VAL A 368 -5.84 -18.94 2.47
N HIS A 369 -4.56 -19.10 2.11
CA HIS A 369 -3.65 -20.00 2.81
C HIS A 369 -3.45 -19.56 4.27
N ASN A 370 -3.18 -18.27 4.50
CA ASN A 370 -3.06 -17.73 5.86
C ASN A 370 -4.34 -17.95 6.68
N LEU A 371 -5.52 -17.63 6.12
CA LEU A 371 -6.81 -17.86 6.76
C LEU A 371 -7.02 -19.34 7.08
N SER A 372 -6.67 -20.25 6.18
CA SER A 372 -6.75 -21.69 6.40
C SER A 372 -5.83 -22.17 7.52
N THR A 373 -4.63 -21.59 7.63
CA THR A 373 -3.69 -21.88 8.72
C THR A 373 -4.24 -21.39 10.06
N TYR A 374 -4.72 -20.15 10.15
CA TYR A 374 -5.30 -19.63 11.40
C TYR A 374 -6.55 -20.38 11.81
N LEU A 375 -7.42 -20.77 10.87
CA LEU A 375 -8.58 -21.61 11.15
C LEU A 375 -8.15 -23.00 11.68
N GLN A 376 -7.09 -23.57 11.11
CA GLN A 376 -6.53 -24.84 11.59
C GLN A 376 -5.98 -24.69 13.02
N GLU A 377 -5.24 -23.62 13.31
CA GLU A 377 -4.73 -23.34 14.66
C GLU A 377 -5.86 -23.14 15.68
N VAL A 378 -6.98 -22.55 15.28
CA VAL A 378 -8.19 -22.43 16.11
C VAL A 378 -8.82 -23.80 16.37
N MET A 379 -8.93 -24.66 15.34
CA MET A 379 -9.48 -26.02 15.46
C MET A 379 -8.66 -26.91 16.41
N GLU A 380 -7.36 -26.63 16.56
CA GLU A 380 -6.46 -27.37 17.43
C GLU A 380 -6.47 -26.87 18.89
N LEU A 381 -7.21 -25.80 19.21
CA LEU A 381 -7.31 -25.29 20.58
C LEU A 381 -8.10 -26.25 21.49
N PRO A 382 -7.66 -26.46 22.74
CA PRO A 382 -8.41 -27.26 23.71
C PRO A 382 -9.78 -26.63 23.97
N GLY A 383 -10.83 -27.46 24.06
CA GLY A 383 -12.22 -27.00 24.17
C GLY A 383 -12.88 -26.58 22.85
N VAL A 384 -12.12 -26.30 21.79
CA VAL A 384 -12.67 -26.14 20.42
C VAL A 384 -12.78 -27.48 19.73
N TYR A 385 -11.73 -28.32 19.80
CA TYR A 385 -11.74 -29.66 19.20
C TYR A 385 -12.85 -30.57 19.75
N SER A 386 -13.26 -30.34 21.01
CA SER A 386 -14.30 -31.12 21.68
C SER A 386 -15.73 -30.67 21.34
N ASP A 387 -15.87 -29.54 20.63
CA ASP A 387 -17.17 -28.99 20.23
C ASP A 387 -17.42 -29.28 18.74
N ASP A 388 -18.19 -30.34 18.49
CA ASP A 388 -18.48 -30.83 17.15
C ASP A 388 -19.20 -29.79 16.28
N GLU A 389 -20.06 -28.96 16.88
CA GLU A 389 -20.81 -27.91 16.16
C GLU A 389 -19.87 -26.80 15.67
N LEU A 390 -19.00 -26.29 16.55
CA LEU A 390 -18.02 -25.27 16.18
C LEU A 390 -17.00 -25.82 15.19
N MET A 391 -16.55 -27.07 15.37
CA MET A 391 -15.62 -27.71 14.44
C MET A 391 -16.22 -27.83 13.04
N ALA A 392 -17.48 -28.28 12.92
CA ALA A 392 -18.18 -28.35 11.65
C ALA A 392 -18.28 -26.97 10.97
N GLN A 393 -18.59 -25.92 11.74
CA GLN A 393 -18.63 -24.56 11.22
C GLN A 393 -17.26 -24.02 10.78
N LEU A 394 -16.20 -24.27 11.53
CA LEU A 394 -14.83 -23.87 11.15
C LEU A 394 -14.38 -24.57 9.87
N ILE A 395 -14.72 -25.86 9.71
CA ILE A 395 -14.49 -26.62 8.47
C ILE A 395 -15.25 -25.99 7.30
N LEU A 396 -16.50 -25.59 7.51
CA LEU A 396 -17.31 -24.92 6.49
C LEU A 396 -16.70 -23.57 6.10
N VAL A 397 -16.25 -22.75 7.06
CA VAL A 397 -15.55 -21.48 6.80
C VAL A 397 -14.25 -21.68 6.02
N LYS A 398 -13.46 -22.70 6.38
CA LYS A 398 -12.24 -23.06 5.65
C LYS A 398 -12.56 -23.49 4.21
N THR A 399 -13.61 -24.28 4.04
CA THR A 399 -14.10 -24.74 2.73
C THR A 399 -14.58 -23.57 1.87
N TYR A 400 -15.31 -22.63 2.47
CA TYR A 400 -15.78 -21.40 1.84
C TYR A 400 -14.65 -20.61 1.17
N TYR A 401 -13.54 -20.33 1.88
CA TYR A 401 -12.43 -19.59 1.29
C TYR A 401 -11.72 -20.35 0.16
N ASN A 402 -11.54 -21.67 0.31
CA ASN A 402 -10.93 -22.51 -0.73
C ASN A 402 -11.78 -22.56 -2.00
N ILE A 403 -13.10 -22.62 -1.87
CA ILE A 403 -14.03 -22.60 -3.00
C ILE A 403 -13.87 -21.32 -3.83
N TYR A 404 -13.76 -20.15 -3.21
CA TYR A 404 -13.54 -18.90 -3.95
C TYR A 404 -12.23 -18.89 -4.74
N LEU A 405 -11.21 -19.57 -4.23
CA LEU A 405 -9.93 -19.70 -4.92
C LEU A 405 -10.05 -20.67 -6.11
N ASP A 406 -10.60 -21.86 -5.88
CA ASP A 406 -10.69 -22.92 -6.88
C ASP A 406 -11.70 -22.59 -7.98
N SER A 407 -12.96 -22.37 -7.60
CA SER A 407 -14.04 -22.08 -8.54
C SER A 407 -14.01 -20.63 -9.01
N GLY A 408 -13.76 -19.69 -8.10
CA GLY A 408 -13.85 -18.27 -8.38
C GLY A 408 -12.65 -17.67 -9.11
N CYS A 409 -11.45 -18.22 -8.92
CA CYS A 409 -10.26 -17.77 -9.62
C CYS A 409 -9.73 -18.80 -10.61
N LEU A 410 -9.32 -19.97 -10.13
CA LEU A 410 -8.59 -20.94 -10.93
C LEU A 410 -9.43 -21.43 -12.11
N ALA A 411 -10.69 -21.78 -11.88
CA ALA A 411 -11.59 -22.24 -12.94
C ALA A 411 -11.85 -21.15 -13.99
N THR A 412 -11.96 -19.87 -13.60
CA THR A 412 -12.09 -18.76 -14.55
C THR A 412 -10.83 -18.55 -15.41
N LEU A 413 -9.65 -18.86 -14.87
CA LEU A 413 -8.40 -18.83 -15.64
C LEU A 413 -8.36 -19.96 -16.66
N TYR A 414 -8.72 -21.19 -16.27
CA TYR A 414 -8.83 -22.32 -17.19
C TYR A 414 -9.87 -22.04 -18.29
N GLN A 415 -11.02 -21.49 -17.94
CA GLN A 415 -12.05 -21.05 -18.88
C GLN A 415 -11.51 -20.03 -19.88
N SER A 416 -10.76 -19.02 -19.43
CA SER A 416 -10.14 -18.03 -20.34
C SER A 416 -9.08 -18.62 -21.27
N SER A 417 -8.50 -19.77 -20.90
CA SER A 417 -7.53 -20.50 -21.72
C SER A 417 -8.17 -21.52 -22.68
N GLY A 418 -9.50 -21.63 -22.70
CA GLY A 418 -10.24 -22.60 -23.52
C GLY A 418 -10.19 -24.05 -22.99
N LYS A 419 -9.71 -24.25 -21.76
CA LYS A 419 -9.62 -25.55 -21.09
C LYS A 419 -10.87 -25.83 -20.27
N TYR A 420 -11.97 -26.11 -20.96
CA TYR A 420 -13.29 -26.19 -20.33
C TYR A 420 -13.50 -27.43 -19.46
N LEU A 421 -12.84 -28.55 -19.76
CA LEU A 421 -12.95 -29.79 -18.97
C LEU A 421 -12.33 -29.62 -17.58
N GLU A 422 -11.13 -29.05 -17.52
CA GLU A 422 -10.43 -28.75 -16.27
C GLU A 422 -11.19 -27.71 -15.45
N ALA A 423 -11.73 -26.67 -16.12
CA ALA A 423 -12.58 -25.70 -15.46
C ALA A 423 -13.84 -26.35 -14.86
N LEU A 424 -14.55 -27.19 -15.62
CA LEU A 424 -15.74 -27.90 -15.13
C LEU A 424 -15.44 -28.81 -13.94
N ALA A 425 -14.32 -29.54 -13.99
CA ALA A 425 -13.89 -30.41 -12.89
C ALA A 425 -13.70 -29.62 -11.59
N LEU A 426 -13.15 -28.42 -11.66
CA LEU A 426 -12.98 -27.53 -10.49
C LEU A 426 -14.33 -27.13 -9.90
N TYR A 427 -15.29 -26.65 -10.71
CA TYR A 427 -16.60 -26.27 -10.18
C TYR A 427 -17.37 -27.46 -9.57
N VAL A 428 -17.35 -28.63 -10.23
CA VAL A 428 -18.01 -29.84 -9.71
C VAL A 428 -17.36 -30.31 -8.40
N ASN A 429 -16.04 -30.25 -8.29
CA ASN A 429 -15.35 -30.55 -7.05
C ASN A 429 -15.72 -29.57 -5.94
N SER A 430 -15.75 -28.27 -6.23
CA SER A 430 -16.16 -27.24 -5.27
C SER A 430 -17.61 -27.43 -4.78
N LEU A 431 -18.56 -27.82 -5.65
CA LEU A 431 -19.92 -28.16 -5.21
C LEU A 431 -19.93 -29.34 -4.25
N LYS A 432 -19.21 -30.43 -4.57
CA LYS A 432 -19.13 -31.61 -3.71
C LYS A 432 -18.53 -31.28 -2.34
N GLN A 433 -17.48 -30.47 -2.31
CA GLN A 433 -16.86 -30.02 -1.06
C GLN A 433 -17.84 -29.18 -0.23
N LEU A 434 -18.57 -28.26 -0.87
CA LEU A 434 -19.60 -27.45 -0.20
C LEU A 434 -20.72 -28.32 0.38
N ASP A 435 -21.32 -29.19 -0.43
CA ASP A 435 -22.41 -30.07 0.00
C ASP A 435 -21.97 -31.03 1.12
N ASN A 436 -20.72 -31.51 1.09
CA ASN A 436 -20.17 -32.35 2.15
C ASN A 436 -19.95 -31.59 3.46
N ALA A 437 -19.43 -30.35 3.39
CA ALA A 437 -19.25 -29.51 4.58
C ALA A 437 -20.59 -29.03 5.16
N MET A 438 -21.62 -28.84 4.32
CA MET A 438 -22.96 -28.48 4.78
C MET A 438 -23.69 -29.65 5.46
N LYS A 439 -23.47 -30.90 5.05
CA LYS A 439 -24.09 -32.07 5.71
C LYS A 439 -23.71 -32.23 7.18
N SER A 440 -22.53 -31.75 7.56
CA SER A 440 -22.05 -31.78 8.95
C SER A 440 -22.55 -30.60 9.79
N VAL A 441 -23.20 -29.60 9.17
CA VAL A 441 -23.70 -28.41 9.86
C VAL A 441 -25.23 -28.47 9.86
N ASP A 442 -25.82 -28.82 10.99
CA ASP A 442 -27.29 -28.94 11.12
C ASP A 442 -27.99 -27.57 11.04
N VAL A 443 -27.49 -26.56 11.76
CA VAL A 443 -28.00 -25.18 11.71
C VAL A 443 -26.86 -24.17 11.91
N LEU A 444 -26.85 -23.09 11.11
CA LEU A 444 -25.91 -21.96 11.24
C LEU A 444 -26.35 -20.96 12.35
N ASP A 445 -26.80 -21.46 13.50
CA ASP A 445 -27.29 -20.62 14.60
C ASP A 445 -26.14 -20.01 15.42
N LEU A 446 -25.00 -20.69 15.49
CA LEU A 446 -23.82 -20.18 16.18
C LEU A 446 -23.18 -19.02 15.39
N LYS A 447 -23.24 -17.81 15.96
CA LYS A 447 -22.63 -16.62 15.37
C LYS A 447 -21.14 -16.56 15.69
N LEU A 448 -20.30 -16.87 14.70
CA LEU A 448 -18.87 -16.64 14.80
C LEU A 448 -18.54 -15.13 14.90
N PRO A 449 -17.46 -14.75 15.61
CA PRO A 449 -16.97 -13.38 15.64
C PRO A 449 -16.82 -12.79 14.23
N GLY A 450 -17.32 -11.56 14.04
CA GLY A 450 -17.21 -10.82 12.79
C GLY A 450 -18.16 -11.26 11.67
N ASP A 451 -19.16 -12.11 11.97
CA ASP A 451 -20.18 -12.59 11.01
C ASP A 451 -19.55 -13.06 9.69
N ILE A 452 -18.47 -13.84 9.83
CA ILE A 452 -17.62 -14.26 8.71
C ILE A 452 -18.46 -15.03 7.68
N LEU A 453 -19.28 -15.95 8.17
CA LEU A 453 -20.16 -16.80 7.39
C LEU A 453 -21.60 -16.70 7.90
N THR A 454 -22.52 -16.55 6.96
CA THR A 454 -23.96 -16.46 7.18
C THR A 454 -24.62 -17.39 6.16
N ASP A 455 -25.79 -17.94 6.45
CA ASP A 455 -26.50 -18.84 5.52
C ASP A 455 -26.69 -18.19 4.13
N ALA A 456 -27.00 -16.88 4.10
CA ALA A 456 -27.08 -16.11 2.87
C ALA A 456 -25.79 -16.15 2.02
N LYS A 457 -24.61 -16.08 2.65
CA LYS A 457 -23.31 -16.15 1.94
C LYS A 457 -23.03 -17.54 1.40
N VAL A 458 -23.47 -18.58 2.11
CA VAL A 458 -23.32 -19.97 1.66
C VAL A 458 -24.20 -20.22 0.43
N GLN A 459 -25.43 -19.70 0.43
CA GLN A 459 -26.31 -19.77 -0.75
C GLN A 459 -25.76 -18.95 -1.92
N GLU A 460 -25.24 -17.74 -1.68
CA GLU A 460 -24.59 -16.92 -2.73
C GLU A 460 -23.44 -17.68 -3.41
N VAL A 461 -22.61 -18.36 -2.62
CA VAL A 461 -21.51 -19.19 -3.15
C VAL A 461 -22.06 -20.37 -3.96
N ARG A 462 -23.10 -21.03 -3.48
CA ARG A 462 -23.72 -22.15 -4.19
C ARG A 462 -24.30 -21.72 -5.55
N GLU A 463 -25.01 -20.60 -5.58
CA GLU A 463 -25.53 -19.99 -6.80
C GLU A 463 -24.41 -19.58 -7.76
N PHE A 464 -23.33 -19.00 -7.23
CA PHE A 464 -22.15 -18.64 -8.01
C PHE A 464 -21.51 -19.85 -8.71
N ILE A 465 -21.30 -20.95 -7.99
CA ILE A 465 -20.68 -22.16 -8.55
C ILE A 465 -21.60 -22.83 -9.56
N THR A 466 -22.91 -22.94 -9.27
CA THR A 466 -23.89 -23.57 -10.18
C THR A 466 -24.04 -22.77 -11.48
N THR A 467 -24.08 -21.43 -11.39
CA THR A 467 -24.07 -20.55 -12.56
C THR A 467 -22.77 -20.71 -13.36
N GLY A 468 -21.62 -20.80 -12.68
CA GLY A 468 -20.32 -21.08 -13.29
C GLY A 468 -20.30 -22.40 -14.08
N CYS A 469 -20.85 -23.48 -13.50
CA CYS A 469 -21.01 -24.77 -14.17
C CYS A 469 -21.83 -24.64 -15.46
N GLN A 470 -23.02 -24.04 -15.39
CA GLN A 470 -23.91 -23.88 -16.53
C GLN A 470 -23.24 -23.08 -17.67
N ASN A 471 -22.56 -21.99 -17.30
CA ASN A 471 -21.84 -21.15 -18.25
C ASN A 471 -20.72 -21.92 -18.96
N ILE A 472 -19.97 -22.76 -18.26
CA ILE A 472 -18.90 -23.56 -18.87
C ILE A 472 -19.46 -24.65 -19.77
N VAL A 473 -20.54 -25.30 -19.38
CA VAL A 473 -21.20 -26.29 -20.24
C VAL A 473 -21.65 -25.64 -21.55
N ALA A 474 -22.30 -24.48 -21.48
CA ALA A 474 -22.72 -23.73 -22.66
C ALA A 474 -21.53 -23.31 -23.54
N LEU A 475 -20.44 -22.81 -22.94
CA LEU A 475 -19.22 -22.43 -23.66
C LEU A 475 -18.49 -23.64 -24.27
N ALA A 476 -18.49 -24.79 -23.59
CA ALA A 476 -17.89 -26.02 -24.08
C ALA A 476 -18.67 -26.54 -25.30
N GLU A 477 -20.01 -26.57 -25.23
CA GLU A 477 -20.88 -26.94 -26.35
C GLU A 477 -20.71 -25.99 -27.54
N TYR A 478 -20.68 -24.68 -27.27
CA TYR A 478 -20.40 -23.68 -28.30
C TYR A 478 -19.03 -23.90 -28.92
N SER A 479 -17.97 -24.10 -28.12
CA SER A 479 -16.62 -24.34 -28.63
C SER A 479 -16.53 -25.61 -29.48
N LYS A 480 -17.27 -26.66 -29.11
CA LYS A 480 -17.39 -27.90 -29.87
C LYS A 480 -18.13 -27.69 -31.19
N SER A 481 -19.13 -26.82 -31.22
CA SER A 481 -19.84 -26.45 -32.45
C SER A 481 -19.00 -25.59 -33.40
N VAL A 482 -18.10 -24.75 -32.86
CA VAL A 482 -17.21 -23.86 -33.62
C VAL A 482 -15.97 -24.61 -34.12
N GLN A 483 -15.44 -25.57 -33.36
CA GLN A 483 -14.37 -26.45 -33.79
C GLN A 483 -14.87 -27.40 -34.88
N LYS A 484 -14.90 -26.92 -36.13
CA LYS A 484 -14.92 -27.80 -37.31
C LYS A 484 -13.68 -28.69 -37.24
N GLN A 485 -13.83 -29.98 -37.53
CA GLN A 485 -12.68 -30.88 -37.73
C GLN A 485 -11.84 -30.30 -38.87
N SER A 486 -10.70 -29.69 -38.55
CA SER A 486 -9.77 -29.18 -39.54
C SER A 486 -9.29 -30.36 -40.37
N SER A 487 -9.73 -30.43 -41.62
CA SER A 487 -9.20 -31.42 -42.54
C SER A 487 -7.74 -31.09 -42.79
N ARG A 488 -6.88 -32.11 -42.97
CA ARG A 488 -5.45 -31.91 -43.25
C ARG A 488 -5.18 -31.07 -44.52
N TYR A 489 -6.21 -30.82 -45.32
CA TYR A 489 -6.19 -30.11 -46.59
C TYR A 489 -7.15 -28.92 -46.62
N ASP A 490 -7.42 -28.27 -45.49
CA ASP A 490 -8.24 -27.06 -45.51
C ASP A 490 -7.48 -25.90 -46.19
N PRO A 491 -7.94 -25.43 -47.37
CA PRO A 491 -7.29 -24.33 -48.08
C PRO A 491 -7.41 -23.04 -47.25
N SER A 492 -6.34 -22.26 -47.23
CA SER A 492 -6.32 -20.94 -46.58
C SER A 492 -7.36 -20.00 -47.19
N LEU A 493 -7.77 -18.96 -46.45
CA LEU A 493 -8.79 -18.01 -46.93
C LEU A 493 -8.42 -17.42 -48.30
N ILE A 494 -7.13 -17.07 -48.50
CA ILE A 494 -6.65 -16.56 -49.78
C ILE A 494 -6.66 -17.61 -50.90
N GLU A 495 -6.43 -18.89 -50.59
CA GLU A 495 -6.55 -19.97 -51.57
C GLU A 495 -8.01 -20.23 -51.94
N ARG A 496 -8.93 -20.10 -50.97
CA ARG A 496 -10.39 -20.18 -51.22
C ARG A 496 -10.86 -19.05 -52.13
N ILE A 497 -10.41 -17.82 -51.87
CA ILE A 497 -10.66 -16.64 -52.71
C ILE A 497 -10.11 -16.86 -54.13
N ASN A 498 -8.84 -17.25 -54.24
CA ASN A 498 -8.18 -17.42 -55.54
C ASN A 498 -8.75 -18.56 -56.40
N ARG A 499 -9.40 -19.55 -55.77
CA ARG A 499 -10.02 -20.70 -56.46
C ARG A 499 -11.52 -20.53 -56.68
N ASN A 500 -12.09 -19.33 -56.43
CA ASN A 500 -13.52 -19.03 -56.55
C ASN A 500 -14.44 -19.95 -55.72
N PHE A 501 -14.00 -20.35 -54.52
CA PHE A 501 -14.93 -20.98 -53.59
C PHE A 501 -15.92 -19.95 -53.04
N GLN A 502 -17.17 -20.35 -52.80
CA GLN A 502 -18.16 -19.51 -52.14
C GLN A 502 -17.74 -19.33 -50.67
N ILE A 503 -17.51 -18.08 -50.25
CA ILE A 503 -17.02 -17.75 -48.91
C ILE A 503 -18.22 -17.43 -48.05
N ASP A 504 -18.41 -18.17 -46.97
CA ASP A 504 -19.43 -17.88 -45.96
C ASP A 504 -18.81 -17.16 -44.75
N TYR A 505 -19.62 -16.52 -43.92
CA TYR A 505 -19.14 -15.83 -42.71
C TYR A 505 -18.36 -16.75 -41.77
N SER A 506 -18.66 -18.05 -41.79
CA SER A 506 -17.95 -19.07 -41.00
C SER A 506 -16.54 -19.41 -41.50
N ASP A 507 -16.14 -18.95 -42.68
CA ASP A 507 -14.82 -19.21 -43.28
C ASP A 507 -13.78 -18.12 -42.98
N ILE A 508 -14.20 -16.99 -42.40
CA ILE A 508 -13.34 -15.86 -42.05
C ILE A 508 -12.62 -16.15 -40.72
N SER A 509 -11.66 -17.08 -40.73
CA SER A 509 -10.80 -17.37 -39.57
C SER A 509 -9.46 -16.62 -39.67
N LEU A 510 -9.06 -15.95 -38.58
CA LEU A 510 -7.76 -15.25 -38.51
C LEU A 510 -6.56 -16.20 -38.43
N GLU A 511 -6.80 -17.49 -38.14
CA GLU A 511 -5.76 -18.49 -37.92
C GLU A 511 -5.15 -19.03 -39.23
N ASN A 512 -5.90 -19.07 -40.33
CA ASN A 512 -5.47 -19.63 -41.63
C ASN A 512 -5.73 -18.67 -42.81
N LEU A 513 -5.30 -17.41 -42.65
CA LEU A 513 -5.51 -16.35 -43.65
C LEU A 513 -4.66 -16.56 -44.92
N PHE A 514 -3.41 -17.02 -44.75
CA PHE A 514 -2.42 -17.14 -45.82
C PHE A 514 -1.62 -18.44 -45.66
N PRO A 515 -1.26 -19.13 -46.76
CA PRO A 515 -0.44 -20.34 -46.67
C PRO A 515 0.98 -19.96 -46.25
N LEU A 516 1.38 -20.31 -45.02
CA LEU A 516 2.73 -20.03 -44.51
C LEU A 516 3.84 -20.69 -45.34
N ARG A 517 3.51 -21.72 -46.12
CA ARG A 517 4.39 -22.33 -47.11
C ARG A 517 3.97 -21.87 -48.52
N PRO A 518 4.68 -20.90 -49.14
CA PRO A 518 4.34 -20.47 -50.49
C PRO A 518 4.54 -21.62 -51.47
N GLN A 519 3.55 -21.87 -52.33
CA GLN A 519 3.72 -22.79 -53.46
C GLN A 519 4.68 -22.15 -54.46
N ILE A 520 5.90 -22.66 -54.56
CA ILE A 520 6.88 -22.22 -55.55
C ILE A 520 6.36 -22.63 -56.93
N LYS A 521 5.92 -21.66 -57.72
CA LYS A 521 5.54 -21.89 -59.13
C LYS A 521 6.72 -21.48 -60.02
N PRO A 522 7.11 -22.31 -61.01
CA PRO A 522 8.10 -21.88 -61.99
C PRO A 522 7.56 -20.68 -62.75
N VAL A 523 8.32 -19.59 -62.76
CA VAL A 523 8.06 -18.43 -63.61
C VAL A 523 8.98 -18.56 -64.81
N ASN A 524 8.43 -18.44 -66.02
CA ASN A 524 9.25 -18.47 -67.24
C ASN A 524 10.30 -17.35 -67.16
N ALA A 525 11.55 -17.66 -67.51
CA ALA A 525 12.62 -16.67 -67.60
C ALA A 525 12.17 -15.52 -68.52
N LYS A 526 12.60 -14.28 -68.20
CA LYS A 526 12.28 -13.09 -69.01
C LYS A 526 12.45 -13.39 -70.50
N PRO A 527 11.51 -13.01 -71.37
CA PRO A 527 11.67 -13.22 -72.80
C PRO A 527 12.97 -12.58 -73.28
N ALA A 528 13.74 -13.30 -74.08
CA ALA A 528 14.99 -12.81 -74.63
C ALA A 528 14.70 -11.63 -75.57
N LEU A 529 14.97 -10.41 -75.10
CA LEU A 529 14.85 -9.20 -75.90
C LEU A 529 16.19 -8.95 -76.59
N PHE A 530 16.24 -9.15 -77.90
CA PHE A 530 17.41 -8.76 -78.69
C PHE A 530 17.30 -7.29 -79.06
N ASP A 531 18.31 -6.50 -78.69
CA ASP A 531 18.42 -5.12 -79.13
C ASP A 531 18.91 -5.09 -80.60
N LEU A 532 17.96 -5.27 -81.51
CA LEU A 532 18.22 -5.25 -82.95
C LEU A 532 18.65 -3.86 -83.45
N ALA A 533 18.40 -2.79 -82.69
CA ALA A 533 18.76 -1.43 -83.09
C ALA A 533 20.29 -1.23 -83.11
N TYR A 534 21.02 -1.96 -82.27
CA TYR A 534 22.48 -1.92 -82.24
C TYR A 534 23.12 -2.37 -83.57
N ASN A 535 22.47 -3.29 -84.30
CA ASN A 535 22.96 -3.77 -85.59
C ASN A 535 22.91 -2.70 -86.71
N TYR A 536 22.14 -1.63 -86.50
CA TYR A 536 22.00 -0.53 -87.46
C TYR A 536 22.94 0.65 -87.17
N LEU A 537 23.78 0.57 -86.13
CA LEU A 537 24.85 1.53 -85.88
C LEU A 537 26.04 1.25 -86.80
N SER A 538 25.94 1.66 -88.06
CA SER A 538 27.10 1.75 -88.93
C SER A 538 27.88 3.03 -88.61
N PHE A 539 29.01 2.90 -87.91
CA PHE A 539 29.98 3.98 -87.84
C PHE A 539 30.48 4.27 -89.27
N ASN A 540 30.36 5.51 -89.73
CA ASN A 540 30.96 5.97 -90.99
C ASN A 540 32.47 5.70 -90.92
N ARG A 541 32.91 4.58 -91.50
CA ARG A 541 34.31 4.22 -91.62
C ARG A 541 34.93 5.19 -92.62
N VAL A 542 35.67 6.17 -92.11
CA VAL A 542 36.72 6.84 -92.89
C VAL A 542 37.70 5.74 -93.33
N PRO A 543 38.07 5.64 -94.62
CA PRO A 543 38.91 4.54 -95.08
C PRO A 543 40.36 4.83 -94.72
N ALA A 544 40.95 4.01 -93.84
CA ALA A 544 42.39 3.93 -93.73
C ALA A 544 42.84 2.52 -93.34
N ALA A 545 43.51 1.91 -94.32
CA ALA A 545 44.64 0.99 -94.24
C ALA A 545 44.51 -0.36 -93.51
N LYS A 546 44.88 -1.38 -94.27
CA LYS A 546 45.17 -2.77 -93.89
C LYS A 546 46.23 -2.84 -92.78
N ASN A 547 46.06 -3.79 -91.86
CA ASN A 547 47.00 -4.87 -91.52
C ASN A 547 46.56 -5.47 -90.17
N GLN A 548 46.04 -6.70 -90.18
CA GLN A 548 46.73 -7.97 -89.94
C GLN A 548 46.90 -8.33 -88.45
N THR A 549 46.55 -9.60 -88.20
CA THR A 549 47.04 -10.51 -87.16
C THR A 549 46.57 -10.29 -85.70
N GLN A 550 45.73 -11.24 -85.27
CA GLN A 550 45.70 -11.83 -83.92
C GLN A 550 47.13 -12.27 -83.48
N PRO A 551 47.45 -12.64 -82.20
CA PRO A 551 46.55 -13.12 -81.14
C PRO A 551 46.93 -12.73 -79.68
N LYS A 552 46.04 -13.15 -78.76
CA LYS A 552 46.23 -13.58 -77.35
C LYS A 552 47.55 -13.25 -76.63
N SER A 553 47.46 -12.68 -75.43
CA SER A 553 47.76 -13.37 -74.15
C SER A 553 47.81 -12.42 -72.93
N THR A 554 47.25 -12.93 -71.84
CA THR A 554 47.56 -12.79 -70.40
C THR A 554 48.28 -11.58 -69.80
N ASP A 555 47.70 -11.18 -68.66
CA ASP A 555 48.29 -10.59 -67.44
C ASP A 555 48.91 -9.19 -67.50
N ILE A 556 48.45 -8.34 -66.57
CA ILE A 556 49.29 -7.71 -65.53
C ILE A 556 48.38 -7.01 -64.50
N ASN A 557 48.53 -7.43 -63.25
CA ASN A 557 48.17 -6.71 -62.04
C ASN A 557 48.60 -5.24 -62.09
N LYS A 558 47.69 -4.30 -61.77
CA LYS A 558 48.03 -3.09 -60.99
C LYS A 558 46.90 -2.75 -60.02
N GLU A 559 47.14 -3.05 -58.74
CA GLU A 559 46.44 -2.43 -57.61
C GLU A 559 46.78 -0.95 -57.50
N ALA A 560 45.77 -0.12 -57.19
CA ALA A 560 45.82 1.03 -56.26
C ALA A 560 44.39 1.59 -56.08
N PRO A 561 44.07 2.37 -55.03
CA PRO A 561 43.84 1.88 -53.67
C PRO A 561 42.41 2.21 -53.16
N LYS A 562 41.92 1.41 -52.21
CA LYS A 562 40.61 1.56 -51.55
C LYS A 562 40.64 2.64 -50.46
N LYS A 563 39.79 3.66 -50.58
CA LYS A 563 39.47 4.60 -49.49
C LYS A 563 38.61 3.91 -48.42
N LYS A 564 39.09 3.89 -47.18
CA LYS A 564 38.36 3.40 -46.00
C LYS A 564 37.47 4.52 -45.43
N SER A 565 36.20 4.19 -45.19
CA SER A 565 35.18 5.04 -44.56
C SER A 565 35.36 5.10 -43.04
N ILE A 566 35.25 6.30 -42.46
CA ILE A 566 35.39 6.62 -41.03
C ILE A 566 33.98 6.85 -40.43
N PHE A 567 33.12 5.83 -40.38
CA PHE A 567 31.87 5.87 -39.61
C PHE A 567 31.46 4.48 -39.15
N GLY A 568 32.16 3.97 -38.13
CA GLY A 568 31.88 2.65 -37.53
C GLY A 568 32.31 2.56 -36.07
N LEU A 569 32.02 3.60 -35.27
CA LEU A 569 32.42 3.67 -33.86
C LEU A 569 31.27 4.13 -32.95
N PHE A 570 30.08 3.55 -33.07
CA PHE A 570 29.09 3.51 -31.97
C PHE A 570 28.18 2.28 -32.12
N SER A 571 28.69 1.11 -31.71
CA SER A 571 27.84 0.05 -31.15
C SER A 571 28.65 -0.81 -30.18
N ARG A 572 28.54 -0.51 -28.90
CA ARG A 572 28.53 -1.49 -27.81
C ARG A 572 27.59 -0.98 -26.74
#